data_AF-A0A9E2XDN3-F1
#
_entry.id   AF-A0A9E2XDN3-F1
#
_cell.length_a   1.000
_cell.length_b   1.000
_cell.length_c   1.000
_cell.angle_alpha   90.00
_cell.angle_beta   90.00
_cell.angle_gamma   90.00
#
_symmetry.space_group_name_H-M   'P 1'
#
loop_
_entity.id
_entity.type
_entity.pdbx_description
1 polymer ?
#
loop_
_entity_poly.entity_id
_entity_poly.type
_entity_poly.pdbx_seq_one_letter_code
_entity_poly.pdbx_strand_id
1 'polypeptide(L)'
;MAVQELTEEEARQHRSRLIDHFKRAYQIIVGLAITLACGKVFAGGSVDFNDPALFMFAAFFVTVVPIFHGGDRSLDLKYLGAKITLIRDQIGYVWDVYMLMITAIFFVKIAQAIPGPGLSFIGSPSSTDPAHFYQWMAGMLLFDMVVLIVDGAKSGLLGTRGAGELRVYPAWVVLNFVVAMICLYAPQSGLSAQGAGILVLLAACIRTVLDYAFGRKFMFP
;
A
#
# COMPACT_ATOMS: atom_id res chain seq x y z
N MET A 1 31.45 31.37 4.38
CA MET A 1 30.75 30.51 5.36
C MET A 1 31.13 29.08 5.03
N ALA A 2 32.01 28.45 5.81
CA ALA A 2 32.43 27.08 5.55
C ALA A 2 31.25 26.15 5.87
N VAL A 3 30.83 25.35 4.88
CA VAL A 3 29.86 24.27 5.10
C VAL A 3 30.62 23.23 5.92
N GLN A 4 30.27 23.11 7.21
CA GLN A 4 30.84 22.11 8.08
C GLN A 4 30.40 20.74 7.55
N GLU A 5 31.33 19.96 7.01
CA GLU A 5 31.05 18.60 6.55
C GLU A 5 30.60 17.77 7.75
N LEU A 6 29.33 17.35 7.75
CA LEU A 6 28.80 16.42 8.73
C LEU A 6 29.61 15.12 8.66
N THR A 7 29.96 14.56 9.82
CA THR A 7 30.56 13.24 9.86
C THR A 7 29.60 12.21 9.25
N GLU A 8 30.13 11.12 8.69
CA GLU A 8 29.31 10.10 8.04
C GLU A 8 28.24 9.50 8.98
N GLU A 9 28.56 9.44 10.28
CA GLU A 9 27.69 8.96 11.33
C GLU A 9 26.55 9.95 11.63
N GLU A 10 26.84 11.25 11.73
CA GLU A 10 25.83 12.30 11.87
C GLU A 10 24.91 12.34 10.64
N ALA A 11 25.47 12.21 9.44
CA ALA A 11 24.70 12.15 8.20
C ALA A 11 23.77 10.94 8.18
N ARG A 12 24.23 9.76 8.66
CA ARG A 12 23.39 8.56 8.77
C ARG A 12 22.28 8.74 9.81
N GLN A 13 22.58 9.31 10.97
CA GLN A 13 21.58 9.60 12.01
C GLN A 13 20.53 10.62 11.54
N HIS A 14 20.93 11.64 10.78
CA HIS A 14 19.98 12.58 10.18
C HIS A 14 19.06 11.90 9.16
N ARG A 15 19.59 11.02 8.30
CA ARG A 15 18.79 10.24 7.34
C ARG A 15 17.80 9.30 8.05
N SER A 16 18.26 8.58 9.07
CA SER A 16 17.39 7.71 9.88
C SER A 16 16.21 8.50 10.44
N ARG A 17 16.48 9.62 11.11
CA ARG A 17 15.43 10.48 11.67
C ARG A 17 14.42 10.95 10.62
N LEU A 18 14.88 11.28 9.42
CA LEU A 18 14.01 11.76 8.35
C LEU A 18 13.10 10.64 7.80
N ILE A 19 13.66 9.45 7.58
CA ILE A 19 12.91 8.26 7.14
C ILE A 19 11.90 7.84 8.22
N ASP A 20 12.32 7.81 9.49
CA ASP A 20 11.46 7.45 10.62
C ASP A 20 10.26 8.40 10.77
N HIS A 21 10.46 9.71 10.56
CA HIS A 21 9.34 10.66 10.56
C HIS A 21 8.34 10.36 9.45
N PHE A 22 8.82 10.07 8.24
CA PHE A 22 7.94 9.74 7.13
C PHE A 22 7.18 8.43 7.36
N LYS A 23 7.88 7.39 7.82
CA LYS A 23 7.26 6.10 8.19
C LYS A 23 6.16 6.26 9.21
N ARG A 24 6.37 7.08 10.26
CA ARG A 24 5.33 7.40 11.24
C ARG A 24 4.15 8.13 10.62
N ALA A 25 4.39 9.14 9.78
CA ALA A 25 3.30 9.86 9.10
C ALA A 25 2.48 8.90 8.21
N TYR A 26 3.16 8.04 7.45
CA TYR A 26 2.53 7.02 6.63
C TYR A 26 1.71 6.04 7.47
N GLN A 27 2.27 5.52 8.57
CA GLN A 27 1.59 4.64 9.52
C GLN A 27 0.33 5.28 10.13
N ILE A 28 0.39 6.57 10.47
CA ILE A 28 -0.77 7.32 10.98
C ILE A 28 -1.89 7.35 9.93
N ILE A 29 -1.58 7.64 8.67
CA ILE A 29 -2.58 7.70 7.59
C ILE A 29 -3.17 6.31 7.32
N VAL A 30 -2.34 5.26 7.32
CA VAL A 30 -2.80 3.87 7.17
C VAL A 30 -3.71 3.47 8.34
N GLY A 31 -3.31 3.79 9.57
CA GLY A 31 -4.11 3.53 10.77
C GLY A 31 -5.44 4.28 10.75
N LEU A 32 -5.47 5.51 10.25
CA LEU A 32 -6.70 6.28 10.03
C LEU A 32 -7.59 5.60 8.99
N ALA A 33 -7.04 5.15 7.86
CA ALA A 33 -7.81 4.44 6.83
C ALA A 33 -8.43 3.14 7.37
N ILE A 34 -7.67 2.36 8.14
CA ILE A 34 -8.18 1.15 8.83
C ILE A 34 -9.28 1.52 9.82
N THR A 35 -9.08 2.58 10.63
CA THR A 35 -10.09 3.04 11.59
C THR A 35 -11.38 3.47 10.90
N LEU A 36 -11.28 4.17 9.77
CA LEU A 36 -12.44 4.53 8.94
C LEU A 36 -13.17 3.30 8.43
N ALA A 37 -12.43 2.32 7.91
CA ALA A 37 -12.99 1.07 7.40
C ALA A 37 -13.68 0.26 8.52
N CYS A 38 -13.09 0.20 9.72
CA CYS A 38 -13.72 -0.39 10.89
C CYS A 38 -15.02 0.33 11.27
N GLY A 39 -15.04 1.67 11.22
CA GLY A 39 -16.25 2.45 11.47
C GLY A 39 -17.38 2.21 10.47
N LYS A 40 -17.09 1.66 9.28
CA LYS A 40 -18.12 1.26 8.31
C LYS A 40 -18.80 -0.04 8.71
N VAL A 41 -18.05 -1.01 9.24
CA VAL A 41 -18.55 -2.37 9.51
C VAL A 41 -19.02 -2.55 10.96
N PHE A 42 -18.33 -1.96 11.93
CA PHE A 42 -18.52 -2.28 13.36
C PHE A 42 -19.31 -1.23 14.14
N ALA A 43 -19.73 -0.12 13.52
CA ALA A 43 -20.40 0.97 14.23
C ALA A 43 -21.78 0.58 14.82
N GLY A 44 -22.44 -0.45 14.28
CA GLY A 44 -23.76 -0.90 14.72
C GLY A 44 -23.75 -1.88 15.91
N GLY A 45 -22.59 -2.28 16.43
CA GLY A 45 -22.46 -3.22 17.56
C GLY A 45 -22.70 -4.71 17.24
N SER A 46 -23.34 -5.03 16.11
CA SER A 46 -23.46 -6.39 15.58
C SER A 46 -22.90 -6.48 14.16
N VAL A 47 -22.22 -7.59 13.84
CA VAL A 47 -21.66 -7.86 12.51
C VAL A 47 -22.56 -8.85 11.79
N ASP A 48 -23.07 -8.49 10.60
CA ASP A 48 -23.75 -9.42 9.71
C ASP A 48 -22.72 -10.09 8.78
N PHE A 49 -22.56 -11.40 8.89
CA PHE A 49 -21.65 -12.18 8.05
C PHE A 49 -22.11 -12.29 6.60
N ASN A 50 -23.35 -11.89 6.30
CA ASN A 50 -23.85 -11.81 4.93
C ASN A 50 -23.68 -10.43 4.31
N ASP A 51 -23.22 -9.42 5.07
CA ASP A 51 -23.03 -8.06 4.57
C ASP A 51 -21.83 -7.99 3.59
N PRO A 52 -22.04 -7.58 2.32
CA PRO A 52 -20.96 -7.34 1.37
C PRO A 52 -19.86 -6.40 1.90
N ALA A 53 -20.21 -5.43 2.77
CA ALA A 53 -19.26 -4.49 3.36
C ALA A 53 -18.20 -5.20 4.21
N LEU A 54 -18.55 -6.31 4.88
CA LEU A 54 -17.60 -7.11 5.66
C LEU A 54 -16.52 -7.74 4.76
N PHE A 55 -16.92 -8.27 3.60
CA PHE A 55 -15.99 -8.87 2.65
C PHE A 55 -15.09 -7.82 1.98
N MET A 56 -15.64 -6.64 1.66
CA MET A 56 -14.86 -5.49 1.16
C MET A 56 -13.85 -5.01 2.20
N PHE A 57 -14.27 -4.86 3.46
CA PHE A 57 -13.38 -4.52 4.57
C PHE A 57 -12.25 -5.55 4.72
N ALA A 58 -12.58 -6.84 4.73
CA ALA A 58 -11.59 -7.90 4.85
C ALA A 58 -10.60 -7.88 3.67
N ALA A 59 -11.09 -7.70 2.44
CA ALA A 59 -10.24 -7.60 1.26
C ALA A 59 -9.29 -6.40 1.35
N PHE A 60 -9.82 -5.23 1.77
CA PHE A 60 -9.03 -4.04 2.03
C PHE A 60 -7.95 -4.29 3.08
N PHE A 61 -8.32 -4.82 4.24
CA PHE A 61 -7.41 -5.06 5.35
C PHE A 61 -6.26 -6.01 4.95
N VAL A 62 -6.60 -7.13 4.33
CA VAL A 62 -5.63 -8.13 3.86
C VAL A 62 -4.69 -7.55 2.79
N THR A 63 -5.17 -6.62 1.97
CA THR A 63 -4.36 -5.97 0.92
C THR A 63 -3.44 -4.88 1.47
N VAL A 64 -3.94 -4.05 2.40
CA VAL A 64 -3.19 -2.89 2.93
C VAL A 64 -1.95 -3.31 3.70
N VAL A 65 -2.07 -4.33 4.55
CA VAL A 65 -0.96 -4.77 5.43
C VAL A 65 0.32 -5.11 4.67
N PRO A 66 0.32 -6.02 3.67
CA PRO A 66 1.53 -6.34 2.92
C PRO A 66 2.06 -5.17 2.08
N ILE A 67 1.19 -4.30 1.51
CA ILE A 67 1.65 -3.09 0.79
C ILE A 67 2.34 -2.13 1.75
N PHE A 68 1.75 -1.90 2.93
CA PHE A 68 2.32 -1.07 3.97
C PHE A 68 3.70 -1.59 4.43
N HIS A 69 3.80 -2.88 4.76
CA HIS A 69 5.06 -3.51 5.14
C HIS A 69 6.09 -3.46 4.00
N GLY A 70 5.65 -3.69 2.75
CA GLY A 70 6.51 -3.64 1.58
C GLY A 70 7.11 -2.25 1.35
N GLY A 71 6.28 -1.21 1.46
CA GLY A 71 6.71 0.18 1.35
C GLY A 71 7.68 0.59 2.47
N ASP A 72 7.35 0.24 3.71
CA ASP A 72 8.20 0.50 4.88
C ASP A 72 9.58 -0.14 4.74
N ARG A 73 9.61 -1.40 4.31
CA ARG A 73 10.83 -2.18 4.11
C ARG A 73 11.65 -1.70 2.92
N SER A 74 11.00 -1.30 1.84
CA SER A 74 11.64 -0.71 0.66
C SER A 74 12.47 0.52 1.05
N LEU A 75 11.93 1.40 1.90
CA LEU A 75 12.66 2.59 2.36
C LEU A 75 13.91 2.22 3.17
N ASP A 76 13.83 1.22 4.06
CA ASP A 76 14.98 0.79 4.86
C ASP A 76 16.13 0.29 3.98
N LEU A 77 15.80 -0.60 3.06
CA LEU A 77 16.79 -1.22 2.17
C LEU A 77 17.47 -0.18 1.28
N LYS A 78 16.68 0.74 0.71
CA LYS A 78 17.19 1.75 -0.23
C LYS A 78 18.01 2.85 0.46
N TYR A 79 17.63 3.27 1.68
CA TYR A 79 18.14 4.52 2.26
C TYR A 79 18.84 4.39 3.62
N LEU A 80 18.58 3.32 4.40
CA LEU A 80 19.31 3.04 5.65
C LEU A 80 20.45 2.02 5.46
N GLY A 81 20.30 1.13 4.47
CA GLY A 81 21.27 0.08 4.16
C GLY A 81 22.50 0.52 3.34
N ALA A 82 22.48 1.71 2.72
CA ALA A 82 23.53 2.16 1.79
C ALA A 82 24.09 3.56 2.11
N LYS A 83 25.37 3.80 1.77
CA LYS A 83 25.94 5.16 1.76
C LYS A 83 25.31 5.94 0.60
N ILE A 84 24.52 6.95 0.93
CA ILE A 84 23.96 7.89 -0.05
C ILE A 84 25.06 8.88 -0.44
N THR A 85 25.42 8.92 -1.72
CA THR A 85 26.54 9.77 -2.19
C THR A 85 26.16 10.76 -3.28
N LEU A 86 24.97 10.63 -3.91
CA LEU A 86 24.64 11.42 -5.11
C LEU A 86 23.26 12.10 -5.01
N ILE A 87 23.13 13.26 -5.68
CA ILE A 87 21.87 14.03 -5.86
C ILE A 87 20.74 13.14 -6.41
N ARG A 88 21.09 12.15 -7.23
CA ARG A 88 20.15 11.19 -7.82
C ARG A 88 19.43 10.33 -6.76
N ASP A 89 20.09 10.04 -5.64
CA ASP A 89 19.51 9.29 -4.52
C ASP A 89 18.48 10.13 -3.76
N GLN A 90 18.71 11.46 -3.66
CA GLN A 90 17.76 12.39 -3.05
C GLN A 90 16.47 12.51 -3.88
N ILE A 91 16.61 12.61 -5.21
CA ILE A 91 15.45 12.62 -6.12
C ILE A 91 14.68 11.29 -6.01
N GLY A 92 15.40 10.17 -5.99
CA GLY A 92 14.80 8.85 -5.77
C GLY A 92 14.04 8.77 -4.44
N TYR A 93 14.61 9.32 -3.36
CA TYR A 93 13.97 9.37 -2.05
C TYR A 93 12.67 10.18 -2.07
N VAL A 94 12.70 11.38 -2.64
CA VAL A 94 11.52 12.24 -2.77
C VAL A 94 10.43 11.53 -3.57
N TRP A 95 10.79 10.86 -4.67
CA TRP A 95 9.85 10.03 -5.43
C TRP A 95 9.20 8.94 -4.56
N ASP A 96 9.98 8.11 -3.86
CA ASP A 96 9.46 7.01 -3.04
C ASP A 96 8.49 7.52 -1.96
N VAL A 97 8.84 8.63 -1.31
CA VAL A 97 8.00 9.33 -0.33
C VAL A 97 6.65 9.76 -0.93
N TYR A 98 6.66 10.43 -2.08
CA TYR A 98 5.43 10.88 -2.72
C TYR A 98 4.56 9.71 -3.19
N MET A 99 5.16 8.65 -3.73
CA MET A 99 4.41 7.47 -4.17
C MET A 99 3.74 6.75 -3.00
N LEU A 100 4.43 6.62 -1.86
CA LEU A 100 3.84 6.06 -0.63
C LEU A 100 2.73 6.96 -0.07
N MET A 101 2.88 8.28 -0.15
CA MET A 101 1.82 9.20 0.27
C MET A 101 0.57 9.08 -0.63
N ILE A 102 0.74 8.97 -1.95
CA ILE A 102 -0.36 8.71 -2.89
C ILE A 102 -1.02 7.36 -2.57
N THR A 103 -0.23 6.33 -2.29
CA THR A 103 -0.74 5.01 -1.86
C THR A 103 -1.58 5.12 -0.57
N ALA A 104 -1.15 5.93 0.40
CA ALA A 104 -1.91 6.18 1.62
C ALA A 104 -3.26 6.86 1.34
N ILE A 105 -3.29 7.81 0.39
CA ILE A 105 -4.53 8.45 -0.06
C ILE A 105 -5.48 7.42 -0.67
N PHE A 106 -4.96 6.49 -1.48
CA PHE A 106 -5.76 5.38 -1.99
C PHE A 106 -6.36 4.55 -0.84
N PHE A 107 -5.61 4.22 0.21
CA PHE A 107 -6.15 3.48 1.35
C PHE A 107 -7.33 4.21 1.99
N VAL A 108 -7.22 5.53 2.19
CA VAL A 108 -8.32 6.34 2.71
C VAL A 108 -9.53 6.33 1.76
N LYS A 109 -9.31 6.44 0.45
CA LYS A 109 -10.40 6.42 -0.54
C LYS A 109 -11.11 5.07 -0.61
N ILE A 110 -10.36 3.97 -0.54
CA ILE A 110 -10.92 2.62 -0.49
C ILE A 110 -11.76 2.45 0.78
N ALA A 111 -11.22 2.85 1.95
CA ALA A 111 -11.94 2.79 3.22
C ALA A 111 -13.23 3.63 3.22
N GLN A 112 -13.19 4.83 2.62
CA GLN A 112 -14.37 5.69 2.45
C GLN A 112 -15.43 5.08 1.54
N ALA A 113 -15.03 4.28 0.55
CA ALA A 113 -15.92 3.65 -0.41
C ALA A 113 -16.58 2.37 0.09
N ILE A 114 -16.18 1.85 1.27
CA ILE A 114 -16.89 0.74 1.91
C ILE A 114 -18.29 1.25 2.35
N PRO A 115 -19.38 0.55 1.98
CA PRO A 115 -20.72 0.90 2.42
C PRO A 115 -20.85 0.82 3.95
N GLY A 116 -21.58 1.76 4.55
CA GLY A 116 -21.84 1.74 5.99
C GLY A 116 -22.01 3.13 6.60
N PRO A 117 -22.54 3.20 7.83
CA PRO A 117 -22.86 4.46 8.53
C PRO A 117 -21.62 5.33 8.74
N GLY A 118 -20.44 4.71 8.88
CA GLY A 118 -19.17 5.41 9.05
C GLY A 118 -19.06 6.13 10.39
N LEU A 119 -17.99 6.90 10.55
CA LEU A 119 -17.76 7.73 11.73
C LEU A 119 -18.37 9.11 11.50
N SER A 120 -19.35 9.47 12.32
CA SER A 120 -20.12 10.73 12.23
C SER A 120 -19.25 11.99 12.27
N PHE A 121 -18.05 11.92 12.86
CA PHE A 121 -17.12 13.05 12.97
C PHE A 121 -16.19 13.25 11.75
N ILE A 122 -16.11 12.30 10.80
CA ILE A 122 -15.22 12.39 9.61
C ILE A 122 -16.01 12.66 8.32
N GLY A 123 -17.32 12.95 8.39
CA GLY A 123 -18.10 13.33 7.20
C GLY A 123 -18.09 12.22 6.13
N SER A 124 -18.40 11.00 6.54
CA SER A 124 -18.49 9.88 5.59
C SER A 124 -19.80 10.00 4.80
N PRO A 125 -19.77 10.12 3.46
CA PRO A 125 -21.00 10.14 2.67
C PRO A 125 -21.77 8.83 2.91
N SER A 126 -23.05 8.97 3.26
CA SER A 126 -23.90 7.89 3.79
C SER A 126 -24.39 6.88 2.75
N SER A 127 -24.03 7.04 1.48
CA SER A 127 -24.33 6.06 0.42
C SER A 127 -23.27 6.12 -0.66
N THR A 128 -22.23 5.31 -0.54
CA THR A 128 -21.25 5.14 -1.63
C THR A 128 -21.64 3.89 -2.41
N ASP A 129 -21.75 4.03 -3.73
CA ASP A 129 -21.97 2.88 -4.60
C ASP A 129 -20.80 1.89 -4.41
N PRO A 130 -21.07 0.62 -4.03
CA PRO A 130 -20.05 -0.40 -3.84
C PRO A 130 -19.08 -0.56 -5.01
N ALA A 131 -19.48 -0.20 -6.24
CA ALA A 131 -18.60 -0.19 -7.40
C ALA A 131 -17.35 0.68 -7.18
N HIS A 132 -17.47 1.79 -6.44
CA HIS A 132 -16.35 2.67 -6.15
C HIS A 132 -15.26 1.99 -5.32
N PHE A 133 -15.64 1.10 -4.39
CA PHE A 133 -14.66 0.33 -3.62
C PHE A 133 -13.75 -0.46 -4.55
N TYR A 134 -14.36 -1.21 -5.47
CA TYR A 134 -13.63 -2.05 -6.41
C TYR A 134 -12.77 -1.23 -7.39
N GLN A 135 -13.29 -0.09 -7.87
CA GLN A 135 -12.54 0.82 -8.73
C GLN A 135 -11.33 1.42 -8.02
N TRP A 136 -11.48 1.88 -6.77
CA TRP A 136 -10.37 2.43 -6.00
C TRP A 136 -9.33 1.37 -5.65
N MET A 137 -9.77 0.15 -5.33
CA MET A 137 -8.89 -0.97 -5.06
C MET A 137 -8.08 -1.36 -6.31
N ALA A 138 -8.74 -1.45 -7.48
CA ALA A 138 -8.07 -1.68 -8.74
C ALA A 138 -7.09 -0.54 -9.08
N GLY A 139 -7.52 0.72 -8.92
CA GLY A 139 -6.68 1.90 -9.15
C GLY A 139 -5.42 1.90 -8.29
N MET A 140 -5.55 1.55 -7.01
CA MET A 140 -4.40 1.40 -6.10
C MET A 140 -3.45 0.29 -6.55
N LEU A 141 -3.96 -0.89 -6.93
CA LEU A 141 -3.12 -2.01 -7.39
C LEU A 141 -2.40 -1.69 -8.71
N LEU A 142 -3.08 -1.04 -9.66
CA LEU A 142 -2.47 -0.57 -10.90
C LEU A 142 -1.44 0.54 -10.65
N PHE A 143 -1.70 1.42 -9.70
CA PHE A 143 -0.74 2.42 -9.27
C PHE A 143 0.51 1.77 -8.65
N ASP A 144 0.32 0.85 -7.71
CA ASP A 144 1.43 0.10 -7.08
C ASP A 144 2.25 -0.68 -8.13
N MET A 145 1.58 -1.28 -9.12
CA MET A 145 2.23 -1.88 -10.28
C MET A 145 3.13 -0.89 -11.03
N VAL A 146 2.63 0.32 -11.33
CA VAL A 146 3.42 1.37 -11.98
C VAL A 146 4.62 1.79 -11.13
N VAL A 147 4.42 1.96 -9.82
CA VAL A 147 5.49 2.29 -8.87
C VAL A 147 6.58 1.21 -8.89
N LEU A 148 6.21 -0.06 -8.84
CA LEU A 148 7.16 -1.19 -8.89
C LEU A 148 7.94 -1.24 -10.22
N ILE A 149 7.29 -0.95 -11.35
CA ILE A 149 7.97 -0.87 -12.67
C ILE A 149 8.99 0.27 -12.68
N VAL A 150 8.58 1.46 -12.24
CA VAL A 150 9.47 2.64 -12.17
C VAL A 150 10.62 2.39 -11.21
N ASP A 151 10.36 1.79 -10.06
CA ASP A 151 11.39 1.45 -9.08
C ASP A 151 12.35 0.39 -9.60
N GLY A 152 11.84 -0.64 -10.29
CA GLY A 152 12.68 -1.64 -10.96
C GLY A 152 13.62 -1.02 -11.99
N ALA A 153 13.08 -0.14 -12.86
CA ALA A 153 13.86 0.57 -13.86
C ALA A 153 14.90 1.52 -13.22
N LYS A 154 14.47 2.29 -12.22
CA LYS A 154 15.32 3.20 -11.45
C LYS A 154 16.46 2.43 -10.79
N SER A 155 16.17 1.31 -10.14
CA SER A 155 17.18 0.50 -9.47
C SER A 155 18.19 -0.11 -10.43
N GLY A 156 17.74 -0.57 -11.61
CA GLY A 156 18.62 -1.02 -12.69
C GLY A 156 19.55 0.08 -13.20
N LEU A 157 19.01 1.28 -13.46
CA LEU A 157 19.77 2.42 -13.97
C LEU A 157 20.67 3.10 -12.91
N LEU A 158 20.36 2.93 -11.62
CA LEU A 158 21.15 3.49 -10.52
C LEU A 158 22.26 2.56 -10.03
N GLY A 159 22.26 1.30 -10.44
CA GLY A 159 23.17 0.30 -9.88
C GLY A 159 23.00 0.15 -8.36
N THR A 160 21.81 0.43 -7.83
CA THR A 160 21.56 0.38 -6.38
C THR A 160 21.76 -1.06 -5.89
N ARG A 161 22.64 -1.20 -4.88
CA ARG A 161 22.87 -2.48 -4.19
C ARG A 161 21.59 -2.86 -3.45
N GLY A 162 20.87 -3.81 -4.04
CA GLY A 162 19.50 -4.21 -3.71
C GLY A 162 18.85 -4.97 -4.87
N ALA A 163 19.40 -4.84 -6.09
CA ALA A 163 18.95 -5.53 -7.31
C ALA A 163 18.73 -7.05 -7.18
N GLY A 164 19.38 -7.73 -6.23
CA GLY A 164 19.12 -9.14 -5.92
C GLY A 164 17.81 -9.38 -5.16
N GLU A 165 17.48 -8.51 -4.21
CA GLU A 165 16.24 -8.56 -3.42
C GLU A 165 15.05 -7.97 -4.19
N LEU A 166 15.30 -7.09 -5.15
CA LEU A 166 14.28 -6.48 -6.02
C LEU A 166 13.84 -7.39 -7.18
N ARG A 167 14.39 -8.61 -7.30
CA ARG A 167 13.99 -9.61 -8.31
C ARG A 167 12.54 -10.09 -8.16
N VAL A 168 11.90 -9.75 -7.05
CA VAL A 168 10.49 -10.08 -6.75
C VAL A 168 9.51 -9.12 -7.44
N TYR A 169 9.96 -7.96 -7.92
CA TYR A 169 9.10 -6.93 -8.51
C TYR A 169 8.28 -7.41 -9.71
N PRO A 170 8.82 -8.18 -10.68
CA PRO A 170 8.02 -8.69 -11.79
C PRO A 170 6.86 -9.57 -11.32
N ALA A 171 7.07 -10.39 -10.28
CA ALA A 171 6.01 -11.22 -9.71
C ALA A 171 4.91 -10.35 -9.08
N TRP A 172 5.29 -9.33 -8.29
CA TRP A 172 4.33 -8.40 -7.70
C TRP A 172 3.57 -7.57 -8.74
N VAL A 173 4.24 -7.13 -9.81
CA VAL A 173 3.60 -6.45 -10.96
C VAL A 173 2.49 -7.33 -11.55
N VAL A 174 2.78 -8.61 -11.82
CA VAL A 174 1.79 -9.55 -12.36
C VAL A 174 0.65 -9.79 -11.37
N LEU A 175 0.97 -9.99 -10.09
CA LEU A 175 -0.06 -10.20 -9.05
C LEU A 175 -0.99 -9.00 -8.91
N ASN A 176 -0.44 -7.80 -8.81
CA ASN A 176 -1.22 -6.57 -8.71
C ASN A 176 -2.09 -6.36 -9.94
N PHE A 177 -1.57 -6.61 -11.15
CA PHE A 177 -2.35 -6.53 -12.38
C PHE A 177 -3.53 -7.51 -12.37
N VAL A 178 -3.28 -8.79 -12.09
CA VAL A 178 -4.33 -9.83 -12.07
C VAL A 178 -5.42 -9.49 -11.05
N VAL A 179 -5.04 -9.12 -9.83
CA VAL A 179 -6.02 -8.75 -8.80
C VAL A 179 -6.77 -7.47 -9.16
N ALA A 180 -6.10 -6.48 -9.77
CA ALA A 180 -6.78 -5.27 -10.24
C ALA A 180 -7.86 -5.59 -11.28
N MET A 181 -7.56 -6.48 -12.23
CA MET A 181 -8.56 -6.90 -13.22
C MET A 181 -9.72 -7.66 -12.56
N ILE A 182 -9.45 -8.50 -11.57
CA ILE A 182 -10.51 -9.16 -10.78
C ILE A 182 -11.39 -8.12 -10.09
N CYS A 183 -10.80 -7.10 -9.45
CA CYS A 183 -11.57 -6.01 -8.85
C CYS A 183 -12.46 -5.29 -9.87
N LEU A 184 -11.97 -5.01 -11.08
CA LEU A 184 -12.77 -4.33 -12.11
C LEU A 184 -13.92 -5.18 -12.66
N TYR A 185 -13.69 -6.49 -12.85
CA TYR A 185 -14.68 -7.37 -13.48
C TYR A 185 -15.64 -8.05 -12.50
N ALA A 186 -15.25 -8.27 -11.25
CA ALA A 186 -16.10 -8.90 -10.24
C ALA A 186 -17.50 -8.27 -10.14
N PRO A 187 -17.68 -6.94 -10.01
CA PRO A 187 -19.01 -6.33 -9.94
C PRO A 187 -19.80 -6.40 -11.25
N GLN A 188 -19.15 -6.67 -12.39
CA GLN A 188 -19.78 -6.74 -13.71
C GLN A 188 -20.13 -8.17 -14.15
N SER A 189 -19.67 -9.18 -13.39
CA SER A 189 -19.74 -10.60 -13.75
C SER A 189 -21.12 -11.25 -13.57
N GLY A 190 -22.13 -10.50 -13.12
CA GLY A 190 -23.46 -11.02 -12.78
C GLY A 190 -23.52 -11.73 -11.41
N LEU A 191 -22.43 -11.73 -10.65
CA LEU A 191 -22.41 -12.19 -9.26
C LEU A 191 -23.25 -11.28 -8.36
N SER A 192 -23.78 -11.83 -7.27
CA SER A 192 -24.35 -11.01 -6.19
C SER A 192 -23.27 -10.10 -5.59
N ALA A 193 -23.67 -8.99 -4.95
CA ALA A 193 -22.72 -8.09 -4.29
C ALA A 193 -21.83 -8.82 -3.26
N GLN A 194 -22.43 -9.77 -2.53
CA GLN A 194 -21.70 -10.66 -1.62
C GLN A 194 -20.72 -11.57 -2.37
N GLY A 195 -21.15 -12.19 -3.48
CA GLY A 195 -20.30 -13.03 -4.31
C GLY A 195 -19.10 -12.30 -4.90
N ALA A 196 -19.29 -11.06 -5.37
CA ALA A 196 -18.21 -10.20 -5.83
C ALA A 196 -17.23 -9.86 -4.69
N GLY A 197 -17.74 -9.54 -3.49
CA GLY A 197 -16.93 -9.28 -2.31
C GLY A 197 -16.08 -10.49 -1.90
N ILE A 198 -16.67 -11.69 -1.89
CA ILE A 198 -15.98 -12.94 -1.60
C ILE A 198 -14.88 -13.22 -2.63
N LEU A 199 -15.18 -13.07 -3.93
CA LEU A 199 -14.19 -13.28 -5.00
C LEU A 199 -12.97 -12.36 -4.84
N VAL A 200 -13.21 -11.07 -4.58
CA VAL A 200 -12.15 -10.08 -4.38
C VAL A 200 -11.37 -10.35 -3.09
N LEU A 201 -12.03 -10.76 -2.00
CA LEU A 201 -11.36 -11.20 -0.78
C LEU A 201 -10.45 -12.40 -1.02
N LEU A 202 -10.93 -13.43 -1.73
CA LEU A 202 -10.12 -14.61 -2.05
C LEU A 202 -8.90 -14.22 -2.90
N ALA A 203 -9.08 -13.37 -3.90
CA ALA A 203 -7.98 -12.85 -4.71
C ALA A 203 -6.95 -12.08 -3.86
N ALA A 204 -7.41 -11.21 -2.94
CA ALA A 204 -6.56 -10.48 -2.01
C ALA A 204 -5.79 -11.41 -1.06
N CYS A 205 -6.43 -12.45 -0.53
CA CYS A 205 -5.79 -13.48 0.30
C CYS A 205 -4.70 -14.23 -0.46
N ILE A 206 -5.01 -14.71 -1.67
CA ILE A 206 -4.04 -15.42 -2.52
C ILE A 206 -2.84 -14.51 -2.81
N ARG A 207 -3.10 -13.26 -3.22
CA ARG A 207 -2.05 -12.27 -3.47
C ARG A 207 -1.19 -12.03 -2.23
N THR A 208 -1.79 -11.90 -1.06
CA THR A 208 -1.06 -11.67 0.20
C THR A 208 -0.18 -12.86 0.59
N VAL A 209 -0.69 -14.09 0.42
CA VAL A 209 0.10 -15.30 0.63
C VAL A 209 1.29 -15.34 -0.33
N LEU A 210 1.06 -15.05 -1.61
CA LEU A 210 2.11 -15.03 -2.63
C LEU A 210 3.13 -13.90 -2.39
N ASP A 211 2.70 -12.74 -1.90
CA ASP A 211 3.58 -11.65 -1.49
C ASP A 211 4.57 -12.08 -0.43
N TYR A 212 4.11 -12.74 0.64
CA TYR A 212 4.99 -13.23 1.68
C TYR A 212 5.84 -14.42 1.24
N ALA A 213 5.32 -15.26 0.34
CA ALA A 213 6.07 -16.40 -0.20
C ALA A 213 7.23 -15.95 -1.10
N PHE A 214 6.96 -15.09 -2.08
CA PHE A 214 7.97 -14.59 -3.02
C PHE A 214 8.87 -13.54 -2.37
N GLY A 215 8.30 -12.68 -1.53
CA GLY A 215 8.98 -11.60 -0.84
C GLY A 215 9.62 -12.00 0.49
N ARG A 216 9.69 -13.29 0.85
CA ARG A 216 10.14 -13.70 2.19
C ARG A 216 11.47 -13.07 2.62
N LYS A 217 12.48 -13.08 1.74
CA LYS A 217 13.80 -12.49 2.01
C LYS A 217 13.76 -10.96 2.09
N PHE A 218 12.84 -10.35 1.36
CA PHE A 218 12.64 -8.91 1.39
C PHE A 218 11.95 -8.49 2.70
N MET A 219 10.87 -9.17 3.07
CA MET A 219 10.02 -8.87 4.24
C MET A 219 10.63 -9.31 5.58
N PHE A 220 11.37 -10.41 5.60
CA PHE A 220 11.92 -11.02 6.82
C PHE A 220 13.44 -11.27 6.66
N PRO A 221 14.29 -10.30 7.06
CA PRO A 221 15.74 -10.44 7.05
C PRO A 221 16.27 -11.41 8.12
#